data_AF-A0A813GQ95-F1
#
_entry.id   AF-A0A813GQ95-F1
#
_cell.length_a   1.000
_cell.length_b   1.000
_cell.length_c   1.000
_cell.angle_alpha   90.00
_cell.angle_beta   90.00
_cell.angle_gamma   90.00
#
_symmetry.space_group_name_H-M   'P 1'
#
loop_
_entity.id
_entity.type
_entity.pdbx_description
1 polymer ?
#
loop_
_entity_poly.entity_id
_entity_poly.type
_entity_poly.pdbx_seq_one_letter_code
_entity_poly.pdbx_strand_id
1 'polypeptide(L)'
;MAWGGGSTGSTTAVQKPWLKKPTPPSWVKSQQRWQPRWQPLSRLVREPRTPLPAPADFQLDREARYSGTVVAYWKWKGYGFVKPDQSGLVPGDWLFVHWSNIQSDDRYPCLMKGMPVEFGIMKWRDKKNMTTLRAKYVTAPGGGMIAILDQLDTQSKTFVGGQHLRYRGTIKFYSPKGRYGYVVLDDGYELSEPVPKELRVEESEVNAAGKRVTRWLENLRVEFGICKTKKGTYEVYNMTLPGALPLLDENLEHRQTFGDAMFTGLVTYWNWRQSFGLIKPDQSANLPQQ
;
A
#
# COMPACT_ATOMS: atom_id res chain seq x y z
N MET A 1 -56.45 -69.74 -13.37
CA MET A 1 -57.37 -68.63 -13.72
C MET A 1 -56.51 -67.48 -14.23
N ALA A 2 -56.69 -66.82 -15.37
CA ALA A 2 -57.51 -67.00 -16.56
C ALA A 2 -57.13 -65.81 -17.49
N TRP A 3 -56.86 -66.06 -18.79
CA TRP A 3 -56.90 -65.13 -19.96
C TRP A 3 -55.93 -63.91 -19.99
N GLY A 4 -55.32 -63.46 -21.09
CA GLY A 4 -55.33 -63.61 -22.55
C GLY A 4 -54.48 -62.42 -23.09
N GLY A 5 -53.96 -62.26 -24.31
CA GLY A 5 -54.02 -62.90 -25.61
C GLY A 5 -53.42 -61.88 -26.63
N GLY A 6 -52.74 -62.35 -27.68
CA GLY A 6 -52.42 -61.65 -28.95
C GLY A 6 -51.27 -60.62 -28.92
N SER A 7 -50.08 -60.86 -29.52
CA SER A 7 -49.75 -61.01 -30.96
C SER A 7 -50.17 -59.76 -31.76
N THR A 8 -49.28 -59.03 -32.44
CA THR A 8 -48.48 -59.50 -33.59
C THR A 8 -47.15 -58.75 -33.74
N GLY A 9 -46.08 -59.50 -34.01
CA GLY A 9 -44.82 -58.97 -34.50
C GLY A 9 -44.86 -58.66 -36.00
N SER A 10 -43.90 -57.84 -36.45
CA SER A 10 -43.38 -57.84 -37.82
C SER A 10 -42.03 -57.12 -37.82
N THR A 11 -40.96 -57.90 -37.71
CA THR A 11 -39.61 -57.52 -38.14
C THR A 11 -39.38 -58.17 -39.50
N THR A 12 -38.90 -57.43 -40.50
CA THR A 12 -38.00 -57.80 -41.62
C THR A 12 -38.15 -56.69 -42.68
N ALA A 13 -37.26 -55.71 -42.75
CA ALA A 13 -35.93 -55.68 -43.38
C ALA A 13 -35.93 -55.25 -44.87
N VAL A 14 -34.88 -54.48 -45.20
CA VAL A 14 -34.24 -54.28 -46.51
C VAL A 14 -34.97 -53.43 -47.57
N GLN A 15 -34.46 -52.23 -47.87
CA GLN A 15 -33.57 -51.95 -49.03
C GLN A 15 -33.36 -50.44 -49.26
N LYS A 16 -32.11 -50.10 -49.60
CA LYS A 16 -31.66 -48.77 -50.04
C LYS A 16 -32.24 -48.48 -51.44
N PRO A 17 -32.58 -47.22 -51.74
CA PRO A 17 -32.02 -46.66 -52.97
C PRO A 17 -31.71 -45.16 -52.86
N TRP A 18 -30.46 -44.84 -53.15
CA TRP A 18 -29.96 -43.56 -53.60
C TRP A 18 -30.84 -42.91 -54.69
N LEU A 19 -30.77 -41.57 -54.75
CA LEU A 19 -31.47 -40.59 -55.60
C LEU A 19 -32.83 -40.08 -55.10
N LYS A 20 -32.81 -38.91 -54.44
CA LYS A 20 -33.40 -37.67 -54.99
C LYS A 20 -32.87 -36.42 -54.26
N LYS A 21 -32.76 -35.35 -55.05
CA LYS A 21 -31.91 -34.14 -54.95
C LYS A 21 -32.37 -33.11 -53.90
N PRO A 22 -31.50 -32.15 -53.50
CA PRO A 22 -31.77 -31.21 -52.40
C PRO A 22 -32.77 -30.10 -52.79
N THR A 23 -33.58 -29.67 -51.83
CA THR A 23 -34.36 -28.42 -51.89
C THR A 23 -33.78 -27.42 -50.88
N PRO A 24 -33.48 -26.17 -51.27
CA PRO A 24 -32.85 -25.19 -50.38
C PRO A 24 -33.84 -24.57 -49.37
N PRO A 25 -33.35 -24.12 -48.20
CA PRO A 25 -34.20 -23.57 -47.14
C PRO A 25 -34.72 -22.17 -47.47
N SER A 26 -36.00 -21.94 -47.13
CA SER A 26 -36.70 -20.66 -47.27
C SER A 26 -36.14 -19.62 -46.32
N TRP A 27 -35.62 -18.54 -46.89
CA TRP A 27 -35.25 -17.32 -46.19
C TRP A 27 -36.50 -16.48 -45.91
N VAL A 28 -36.92 -16.40 -44.64
CA VAL A 28 -37.74 -15.30 -44.14
C VAL A 28 -37.01 -14.69 -42.94
N LYS A 29 -36.38 -13.53 -43.17
CA LYS A 29 -35.75 -12.70 -42.14
C LYS A 29 -36.82 -12.05 -41.27
N SER A 30 -37.09 -12.59 -40.09
CA SER A 30 -37.72 -11.85 -39.00
C SER A 30 -36.65 -11.03 -38.26
N GLN A 31 -36.70 -9.71 -38.41
CA GLN A 31 -35.92 -8.78 -37.61
C GLN A 31 -36.49 -8.71 -36.19
N GLN A 32 -36.13 -9.65 -35.33
CA GLN A 32 -36.24 -9.45 -33.88
C GLN A 32 -34.94 -8.86 -33.35
N ARG A 33 -34.95 -7.53 -33.26
CA ARG A 33 -33.95 -6.69 -32.64
C ARG A 33 -33.87 -7.05 -31.15
N TRP A 34 -32.86 -7.81 -30.76
CA TRP A 34 -32.50 -8.03 -29.36
C TRP A 34 -32.17 -6.66 -28.73
N GLN A 35 -33.02 -6.18 -27.83
CA GLN A 35 -32.65 -5.11 -26.90
C GLN A 35 -32.28 -5.77 -25.56
N PRO A 36 -31.03 -5.68 -25.08
CA PRO A 36 -30.74 -6.05 -23.72
C PRO A 36 -31.43 -5.06 -22.79
N ARG A 37 -32.29 -5.58 -21.93
CA ARG A 37 -32.96 -4.86 -20.83
C ARG A 37 -31.92 -4.42 -19.82
N TRP A 38 -31.34 -3.23 -20.03
CA TRP A 38 -30.50 -2.57 -19.04
C TRP A 38 -31.38 -2.13 -17.88
N GLN A 39 -31.35 -2.88 -16.78
CA GLN A 39 -31.75 -2.34 -15.48
C GLN A 39 -30.69 -1.30 -15.09
N PRO A 40 -31.07 -0.10 -14.60
CA PRO A 40 -30.11 0.85 -14.10
C PRO A 40 -29.51 0.25 -12.83
N LEU A 41 -28.31 -0.31 -12.94
CA LEU A 41 -27.43 -0.52 -11.80
C LEU A 41 -27.35 0.83 -11.09
N SER A 42 -27.86 0.83 -9.86
CA SER A 42 -27.52 1.81 -8.82
C SER A 42 -26.10 2.31 -9.06
N ARG A 43 -25.90 3.64 -9.06
CA ARG A 43 -24.59 4.30 -9.25
C ARG A 43 -23.55 3.60 -8.38
N LEU A 44 -22.88 2.59 -8.94
CA LEU A 44 -21.69 2.01 -8.36
C LEU A 44 -20.70 3.16 -8.39
N VAL A 45 -20.40 3.72 -7.22
CA VAL A 45 -19.33 4.68 -7.02
C VAL A 45 -18.11 4.06 -7.68
N ARG A 46 -17.77 4.53 -8.89
CA ARG A 46 -16.65 4.00 -9.65
C ARG A 46 -15.42 4.24 -8.80
N GLU A 47 -14.72 3.17 -8.43
CA GLU A 47 -13.47 3.32 -7.69
C GLU A 47 -12.52 4.22 -8.48
N PRO A 48 -11.94 5.25 -7.83
CA PRO A 48 -11.05 6.18 -8.50
C PRO A 48 -9.85 5.48 -9.12
N ARG A 49 -9.63 5.69 -10.42
CA ARG A 49 -8.49 5.11 -11.15
C ARG A 49 -7.36 6.11 -11.37
N THR A 50 -7.64 7.41 -11.36
CA THR A 50 -6.65 8.45 -11.72
C THR A 50 -6.91 9.77 -11.00
N PRO A 51 -5.85 10.52 -10.61
CA PRO A 51 -5.98 11.88 -10.08
C PRO A 51 -6.51 12.83 -11.16
N LEU A 52 -7.42 13.72 -10.78
CA LEU A 52 -8.00 14.71 -11.69
C LEU A 52 -7.04 15.91 -11.85
N PRO A 53 -6.99 16.51 -13.05
CA PRO A 53 -6.26 17.75 -13.26
C PRO A 53 -6.86 18.89 -12.43
N ALA A 54 -6.00 19.74 -11.88
CA ALA A 54 -6.42 20.93 -11.15
C ALA A 54 -6.84 22.03 -12.15
N PRO A 55 -7.97 22.72 -11.92
CA PRO A 55 -8.31 23.95 -12.63
C PRO A 55 -7.19 24.98 -12.49
N ALA A 56 -6.93 25.74 -13.56
CA ALA A 56 -5.88 26.76 -13.58
C ALA A 56 -6.07 27.78 -12.43
N ASP A 57 -7.31 28.21 -12.21
CA ASP A 57 -7.69 29.26 -11.26
C ASP A 57 -7.99 28.75 -9.85
N PHE A 58 -7.70 27.47 -9.55
CA PHE A 58 -7.98 26.92 -8.22
C PHE A 58 -7.15 27.65 -7.15
N GLN A 59 -7.81 28.48 -6.33
CA GLN A 59 -7.19 29.13 -5.19
C GLN A 59 -7.06 28.13 -4.05
N LEU A 60 -5.83 27.95 -3.58
CA LEU A 60 -5.50 26.97 -2.56
C LEU A 60 -5.02 27.71 -1.33
N ASP A 61 -5.80 27.61 -0.27
CA ASP A 61 -5.32 27.97 1.06
C ASP A 61 -4.30 26.91 1.51
N ARG A 62 -3.07 27.37 1.78
CA ARG A 62 -1.96 26.50 2.15
C ARG A 62 -2.03 26.07 3.61
N GLU A 63 -2.73 26.82 4.45
CA GLU A 63 -2.84 26.56 5.89
C GLU A 63 -4.15 25.87 6.25
N ALA A 64 -5.16 25.98 5.39
CA ALA A 64 -6.43 25.28 5.57
C ALA A 64 -6.26 23.76 5.72
N ARG A 65 -6.98 23.23 6.71
CA ARG A 65 -7.10 21.82 7.03
C ARG A 65 -8.53 21.40 6.77
N TYR A 66 -8.70 20.28 6.08
CA TYR A 66 -9.99 19.74 5.69
C TYR A 66 -10.14 18.34 6.25
N SER A 67 -11.37 18.00 6.66
CA SER A 67 -11.74 16.65 7.03
C SER A 67 -12.19 15.85 5.82
N GLY A 68 -11.99 14.55 5.87
CA GLY A 68 -12.53 13.63 4.88
C GLY A 68 -12.43 12.18 5.30
N THR A 69 -12.95 11.32 4.43
CA THR A 69 -13.00 9.86 4.64
C THR A 69 -12.20 9.15 3.57
N VAL A 70 -11.36 8.19 3.97
CA VAL A 70 -10.57 7.37 3.03
C VAL A 70 -11.50 6.47 2.22
N VAL A 71 -11.50 6.61 0.90
CA VAL A 71 -12.35 5.80 -0.01
C VAL A 71 -11.67 4.46 -0.32
N ALA A 72 -10.38 4.51 -0.63
CA ALA A 72 -9.57 3.36 -0.97
C ALA A 72 -8.08 3.68 -0.75
N TYR A 73 -7.31 2.69 -0.30
CA TYR A 73 -5.87 2.80 -0.17
C TYR A 73 -5.22 1.48 -0.56
N TRP A 74 -4.23 1.54 -1.45
CA TRP A 74 -3.46 0.37 -1.88
C TRP A 74 -2.10 0.39 -1.19
N LYS A 75 -2.02 -0.25 -0.02
CA LYS A 75 -0.80 -0.33 0.82
C LYS A 75 0.47 -0.59 0.01
N TRP A 76 0.47 -1.64 -0.82
CA TRP A 76 1.65 -2.05 -1.59
C TRP A 76 2.02 -1.12 -2.76
N LYS A 77 1.09 -0.27 -3.19
CA LYS A 77 1.35 0.76 -4.19
C LYS A 77 1.65 2.13 -3.56
N GLY A 78 1.41 2.29 -2.26
CA GLY A 78 1.69 3.52 -1.52
C GLY A 78 0.81 4.70 -1.93
N TYR A 79 -0.39 4.47 -2.45
CA TYR A 79 -1.32 5.55 -2.76
C TYR A 79 -2.76 5.17 -2.47
N GLY A 80 -3.62 6.19 -2.39
CA GLY A 80 -5.05 6.02 -2.24
C GLY A 80 -5.81 7.27 -2.61
N PHE A 81 -7.08 7.29 -2.21
CA PHE A 81 -8.00 8.39 -2.44
C PHE A 81 -8.80 8.68 -1.18
N VAL A 82 -8.93 9.97 -0.87
CA VAL A 82 -9.72 10.50 0.25
C VAL A 82 -10.86 11.32 -0.33
N LYS A 83 -12.07 11.14 0.18
CA LYS A 83 -13.23 11.98 -0.14
C LYS A 83 -13.32 13.08 0.90
N PRO A 84 -13.18 14.36 0.54
CA PRO A 84 -13.44 15.47 1.46
C PRO A 84 -14.90 15.45 1.92
N ASP A 85 -15.15 15.86 3.16
CA ASP A 85 -16.53 15.97 3.67
C ASP A 85 -17.24 17.18 3.06
N GLN A 86 -16.49 18.24 2.74
CA GLN A 86 -16.98 19.43 2.06
C GLN A 86 -17.09 19.20 0.55
N SER A 87 -18.31 19.26 0.02
CA SER A 87 -18.57 19.16 -1.43
C SER A 87 -18.04 20.38 -2.18
N GLY A 88 -17.50 20.16 -3.39
CA GLY A 88 -16.99 21.25 -4.25
C GLY A 88 -15.59 21.75 -3.87
N LEU A 89 -15.01 21.23 -2.78
CA LEU A 89 -13.65 21.58 -2.36
C LEU A 89 -12.60 21.18 -3.40
N VAL A 90 -12.82 20.08 -4.11
CA VAL A 90 -11.95 19.63 -5.20
C VAL A 90 -12.81 19.40 -6.46
N PRO A 91 -12.21 19.47 -7.67
CA PRO A 91 -12.93 19.34 -8.95
C PRO A 91 -13.64 17.99 -9.18
N GLY A 92 -13.49 17.04 -8.26
CA GLY A 92 -14.21 15.77 -8.27
C GLY A 92 -14.50 15.31 -6.86
N ASP A 93 -14.93 14.05 -6.71
CA ASP A 93 -15.39 13.53 -5.41
C ASP A 93 -14.24 13.05 -4.51
N TRP A 94 -13.01 13.02 -5.01
CA TRP A 94 -11.87 12.45 -4.32
C TRP A 94 -10.56 13.19 -4.60
N LEU A 95 -9.67 13.12 -3.61
CA LEU A 95 -8.34 13.68 -3.61
C LEU A 95 -7.31 12.55 -3.54
N PHE A 96 -6.28 12.62 -4.37
CA PHE A 96 -5.21 11.62 -4.38
C PHE A 96 -4.29 11.81 -3.16
N VAL A 97 -3.97 10.72 -2.47
CA VAL A 97 -3.01 10.69 -1.36
C VAL A 97 -1.87 9.73 -1.69
N HIS A 98 -0.64 10.16 -1.43
CA HIS A 98 0.56 9.34 -1.51
C HIS A 98 1.09 9.05 -0.12
N TRP A 99 1.68 7.88 0.09
CA TRP A 99 2.19 7.43 1.39
C TRP A 99 3.14 8.44 2.05
N SER A 100 3.99 9.12 1.26
CA SER A 100 4.94 10.12 1.75
C SER A 100 4.29 11.36 2.36
N ASN A 101 3.00 11.58 2.11
CA ASN A 101 2.28 12.74 2.60
C ASN A 101 1.47 12.42 3.86
N ILE A 102 1.51 11.16 4.31
CA ILE A 102 0.86 10.69 5.54
C ILE A 102 1.82 10.92 6.70
N GLN A 103 1.32 11.57 7.74
CA GLN A 103 2.01 11.73 9.01
C GLN A 103 1.68 10.51 9.86
N SER A 104 2.70 9.69 10.11
CA SER A 104 2.55 8.37 10.70
C SER A 104 3.82 8.01 11.44
N ASP A 105 3.66 7.45 12.63
CA ASP A 105 4.75 6.84 13.41
C ASP A 105 4.90 5.34 13.09
N ASP A 106 4.06 4.81 12.20
CA ASP A 106 4.13 3.41 11.80
C ASP A 106 5.38 3.12 10.95
N ARG A 107 5.75 1.84 10.91
CA ARG A 107 6.79 1.28 10.03
C ARG A 107 6.63 1.72 8.58
N TYR A 108 5.39 1.71 8.10
CA TYR A 108 5.03 2.04 6.73
C TYR A 108 3.71 2.84 6.71
N PRO A 109 3.67 4.09 6.21
CA PRO A 109 2.47 4.90 6.32
C PRO A 109 1.34 4.30 5.48
N CYS A 110 0.21 4.00 6.12
CA CYS A 110 -0.94 3.42 5.45
C CYS A 110 -2.26 3.96 5.98
N LEU A 111 -3.30 3.82 5.15
CA LEU A 111 -4.66 4.22 5.49
C LEU A 111 -5.59 3.02 5.33
N MET A 112 -6.69 3.03 6.09
CA MET A 112 -7.75 2.05 5.98
C MET A 112 -8.99 2.67 5.34
N LYS A 113 -9.70 1.90 4.49
CA LYS A 113 -10.96 2.33 3.89
C LYS A 113 -11.98 2.66 4.99
N GLY A 114 -12.64 3.81 4.86
CA GLY A 114 -13.62 4.33 5.82
C GLY A 114 -13.01 5.10 7.00
N MET A 115 -11.68 5.18 7.09
CA MET A 115 -11.03 5.94 8.17
C MET A 115 -11.24 7.45 7.99
N PRO A 116 -11.66 8.19 9.03
CA PRO A 116 -11.68 9.65 9.00
C PRO A 116 -10.25 10.19 9.10
N VAL A 117 -9.94 11.23 8.34
CA VAL A 117 -8.62 11.85 8.27
C VAL A 117 -8.74 13.36 8.13
N GLU A 118 -7.69 14.07 8.53
CA GLU A 118 -7.49 15.49 8.23
C GLU A 118 -6.34 15.67 7.27
N PHE A 119 -6.46 16.62 6.35
CA PHE A 119 -5.43 16.88 5.36
C PHE A 119 -5.46 18.32 4.87
N GLY A 120 -4.32 18.81 4.40
CA GLY A 120 -4.25 19.98 3.54
C GLY A 120 -4.32 19.57 2.06
N ILE A 121 -4.60 20.53 1.18
CA ILE A 121 -4.55 20.31 -0.27
C ILE A 121 -3.24 20.90 -0.80
N MET A 122 -2.66 20.32 -1.85
CA MET A 122 -1.57 20.93 -2.60
C MET A 122 -1.72 20.71 -4.11
N LYS A 123 -1.18 21.65 -4.89
CA LYS A 123 -0.95 21.45 -6.33
C LYS A 123 0.33 20.65 -6.52
N TRP A 124 0.27 19.60 -7.33
CA TRP A 124 1.41 18.78 -7.69
C TRP A 124 1.54 18.70 -9.22
N ARG A 125 2.71 19.05 -9.73
CA ARG A 125 3.03 18.93 -11.15
C ARG A 125 3.67 17.57 -11.42
N ASP A 126 3.01 16.74 -12.21
CA ASP A 126 3.55 15.45 -12.59
C ASP A 126 4.57 15.58 -13.74
N LYS A 127 5.34 14.51 -14.01
CA LYS A 127 6.35 14.44 -15.07
C LYS A 127 5.79 14.72 -16.47
N LYS A 128 4.48 14.54 -16.66
CA LYS A 128 3.74 14.85 -17.89
C LYS A 128 3.28 16.32 -17.99
N ASN A 129 3.84 17.23 -17.17
CA ASN A 129 3.41 18.63 -17.06
C ASN A 129 1.94 18.84 -16.65
N MET A 130 1.27 17.81 -16.15
CA MET A 130 -0.09 17.91 -15.65
C MET A 130 -0.08 18.35 -14.18
N THR A 131 -0.77 19.46 -13.87
CA THR A 131 -1.02 19.87 -12.49
C THR A 131 -2.22 19.12 -11.94
N THR A 132 -2.04 18.41 -10.83
CA THR A 132 -3.07 17.64 -10.13
C THR A 132 -3.20 18.13 -8.69
N LEU A 133 -4.34 17.89 -8.06
CA LEU A 133 -4.50 18.12 -6.62
C LEU A 133 -4.13 16.86 -5.85
N ARG A 134 -3.41 17.05 -4.74
CA ARG A 134 -3.04 15.97 -3.81
C ARG A 134 -3.30 16.38 -2.37
N ALA A 135 -3.54 15.40 -1.52
CA ALA A 135 -3.55 15.57 -0.08
C ALA A 135 -2.10 15.74 0.43
N LYS A 136 -1.89 16.67 1.36
CA LYS A 136 -0.65 16.89 2.10
C LYS A 136 -0.91 16.84 3.60
N TYR A 137 0.12 16.51 4.39
CA TYR A 137 0.05 16.47 5.85
C TYR A 137 -1.16 15.70 6.38
N VAL A 138 -1.38 14.51 5.82
CA VAL A 138 -2.54 13.67 6.17
C VAL A 138 -2.33 13.11 7.57
N THR A 139 -3.25 13.38 8.49
CA THR A 139 -3.21 12.96 9.89
C THR A 139 -4.54 12.30 10.28
N ALA A 140 -4.59 11.71 11.47
CA ALA A 140 -5.85 11.41 12.13
C ALA A 140 -6.61 12.72 12.45
N PRO A 141 -7.93 12.65 12.73
CA PRO A 141 -8.71 13.79 13.22
C PRO A 141 -8.06 14.42 14.46
N GLY A 142 -8.05 15.75 14.54
CA GLY A 142 -7.35 16.48 15.59
C GLY A 142 -5.83 16.55 15.43
N GLY A 143 -5.30 16.24 14.24
CA GLY A 143 -3.86 16.36 13.94
C GLY A 143 -2.97 15.20 14.44
N GLY A 144 -3.54 14.15 15.01
CA GLY A 144 -2.77 13.02 15.53
C GLY A 144 -2.04 12.20 14.45
N MET A 145 -0.90 11.59 14.81
CA MET A 145 -0.19 10.68 13.91
C MET A 145 -1.05 9.44 13.61
N ILE A 146 -0.99 8.96 12.36
CA ILE A 146 -1.68 7.75 11.96
C ILE A 146 -0.83 6.55 12.38
N ALA A 147 -1.33 5.75 13.33
CA ALA A 147 -0.67 4.53 13.80
C ALA A 147 -1.68 3.36 13.84
N ILE A 148 -1.92 2.73 12.69
CA ILE A 148 -2.95 1.69 12.52
C ILE A 148 -2.37 0.30 12.26
N LEU A 149 -1.08 0.20 11.92
CA LEU A 149 -0.49 -1.08 11.51
C LEU A 149 -0.51 -2.12 12.63
N ASP A 150 -0.21 -1.72 13.86
CA ASP A 150 -0.13 -2.67 14.98
C ASP A 150 -1.49 -3.31 15.26
N GLN A 151 -2.57 -2.54 15.19
CA GLN A 151 -3.93 -3.06 15.34
C GLN A 151 -4.29 -4.03 14.20
N LEU A 152 -3.94 -3.70 12.96
CA LEU A 152 -4.20 -4.55 11.79
C LEU A 152 -3.37 -5.84 11.80
N ASP A 153 -2.11 -5.75 12.24
CA ASP A 153 -1.21 -6.88 12.35
C ASP A 153 -1.68 -7.84 13.45
N THR A 154 -2.20 -7.33 14.58
CA THR A 154 -2.80 -8.15 15.65
C THR A 154 -3.96 -9.02 15.16
N GLN A 155 -4.76 -8.51 14.22
CA GLN A 155 -5.89 -9.26 13.68
C GLN A 155 -5.48 -10.31 12.65
N SER A 156 -4.31 -10.17 12.04
CA SER A 156 -3.93 -10.93 10.84
C SER A 156 -2.70 -11.82 11.00
N LYS A 157 -1.81 -11.50 11.93
CA LYS A 157 -0.55 -12.19 12.20
C LYS A 157 -0.61 -12.93 13.55
N THR A 158 0.10 -14.05 13.62
CA THR A 158 0.31 -14.79 14.86
C THR A 158 1.72 -14.49 15.36
N PHE A 159 1.86 -13.99 16.59
CA PHE A 159 3.17 -13.63 17.17
C PHE A 159 3.73 -14.76 18.01
N VAL A 160 5.05 -14.95 17.95
CA VAL A 160 5.76 -15.92 18.79
C VAL A 160 6.19 -15.23 20.08
N GLY A 161 5.63 -15.69 21.22
CA GLY A 161 5.90 -15.15 22.56
C GLY A 161 5.15 -13.84 22.91
N GLY A 162 4.59 -13.14 21.92
CA GLY A 162 3.75 -11.95 22.11
C GLY A 162 4.10 -10.81 21.13
N GLN A 163 3.16 -9.88 20.92
CA GLN A 163 3.33 -8.79 19.95
C GLN A 163 4.45 -7.80 20.32
N HIS A 164 4.60 -7.52 21.61
CA HIS A 164 5.58 -6.55 22.11
C HIS A 164 6.90 -7.19 22.53
N LEU A 165 7.04 -8.51 22.39
CA LEU A 165 8.27 -9.19 22.74
C LEU A 165 9.33 -8.90 21.67
N ARG A 166 10.50 -8.46 22.13
CA ARG A 166 11.64 -8.08 21.28
C ARG A 166 12.76 -9.08 21.50
N TYR A 167 13.24 -9.64 20.40
CA TYR A 167 14.42 -10.46 20.31
C TYR A 167 15.55 -9.67 19.67
N ARG A 168 16.78 -10.06 19.98
CA ARG A 168 17.98 -9.47 19.36
C ARG A 168 18.58 -10.41 18.34
N GLY A 169 19.22 -9.81 17.35
CA GLY A 169 19.96 -10.55 16.35
C GLY A 169 20.84 -9.66 15.51
N THR A 170 21.48 -10.27 14.52
CA THR A 170 22.37 -9.60 13.58
C THR A 170 21.86 -9.75 12.16
N ILE A 171 21.73 -8.64 11.43
CA ILE A 171 21.37 -8.66 10.02
C ILE A 171 22.48 -9.38 9.25
N LYS A 172 22.13 -10.49 8.58
CA LYS A 172 23.02 -11.16 7.61
C LYS A 172 23.17 -10.31 6.37
N PHE A 173 22.04 -9.92 5.79
CA PHE A 173 21.95 -8.86 4.79
C PHE A 173 20.52 -8.36 4.66
N TYR A 174 20.34 -7.14 4.16
CA TYR A 174 19.09 -6.61 3.65
C TYR A 174 19.33 -5.88 2.35
N SER A 175 18.55 -6.27 1.32
CA SER A 175 18.63 -5.70 -0.02
C SER A 175 17.42 -4.77 -0.26
N PRO A 176 17.61 -3.44 -0.31
CA PRO A 176 16.54 -2.51 -0.66
C PRO A 176 15.94 -2.75 -2.05
N LYS A 177 16.77 -3.20 -2.99
CA LYS A 177 16.33 -3.54 -4.35
C LYS A 177 15.46 -4.80 -4.35
N GLY A 178 15.86 -5.80 -3.56
CA GLY A 178 15.11 -7.05 -3.37
C GLY A 178 13.87 -6.89 -2.48
N ARG A 179 13.85 -5.88 -1.60
CA ARG A 179 12.81 -5.66 -0.57
C ARG A 179 12.71 -6.79 0.45
N TYR A 180 13.81 -7.51 0.66
CA TYR A 180 13.93 -8.57 1.65
C TYR A 180 15.36 -8.65 2.20
N GLY A 181 15.49 -9.37 3.30
CA GLY A 181 16.77 -9.70 3.93
C GLY A 181 16.65 -10.93 4.82
N TYR A 182 17.73 -11.23 5.52
CA TYR A 182 17.79 -12.26 6.55
C TYR A 182 18.47 -11.73 7.81
N VAL A 183 17.95 -12.15 8.95
CA VAL A 183 18.46 -11.82 10.28
C VAL A 183 18.76 -13.11 11.01
N VAL A 184 19.90 -13.17 11.68
CA VAL A 184 20.28 -14.28 12.54
C VAL A 184 19.89 -13.91 13.97
N LEU A 185 19.00 -14.70 14.58
CA LEU A 185 18.58 -14.58 15.96
C LEU A 185 19.77 -14.92 16.89
N ASP A 186 20.00 -14.09 17.91
CA ASP A 186 21.00 -14.37 18.94
C ASP A 186 20.57 -15.56 19.81
N ASP A 187 21.54 -16.27 20.39
CA ASP A 187 21.28 -17.40 21.29
C ASP A 187 20.77 -16.94 22.67
N GLY A 188 20.02 -17.81 23.35
CA GLY A 188 19.60 -17.59 24.75
C GLY A 188 18.15 -17.14 24.97
N TYR A 189 17.30 -17.17 23.94
CA TYR A 189 15.87 -16.90 24.08
C TYR A 189 15.05 -18.19 24.25
N GLU A 190 14.15 -18.21 25.23
CA GLU A 190 13.12 -19.24 25.35
C GLU A 190 11.98 -18.93 24.39
N LEU A 191 11.96 -19.66 23.27
CA LEU A 191 10.91 -19.55 22.27
C LEU A 191 9.82 -20.57 22.56
N SER A 192 8.56 -20.13 22.48
CA SER A 192 7.40 -21.02 22.66
C SER A 192 7.31 -22.11 21.58
N GLU A 193 7.98 -21.90 20.44
CA GLU A 193 7.98 -22.79 19.28
C GLU A 193 9.42 -22.92 18.74
N PRO A 194 9.76 -24.03 18.05
CA PRO A 194 11.06 -24.20 17.41
C PRO A 194 11.19 -23.29 16.20
N VAL A 195 11.61 -22.04 16.43
CA VAL A 195 11.86 -21.04 15.39
C VAL A 195 13.28 -21.22 14.83
N PRO A 196 13.47 -21.19 13.50
CA PRO A 196 14.79 -21.20 12.89
C PRO A 196 15.64 -20.00 13.33
N LYS A 197 16.96 -20.20 13.47
CA LYS A 197 17.91 -19.11 13.78
C LYS A 197 17.96 -18.04 12.69
N GLU A 198 17.87 -18.44 11.42
CA GLU A 198 17.82 -17.51 10.31
C GLU A 198 16.38 -17.19 9.96
N LEU A 199 16.00 -15.92 10.11
CA LEU A 199 14.66 -15.43 9.84
C LEU A 199 14.67 -14.47 8.66
N ARG A 200 13.69 -14.64 7.78
CA ARG A 200 13.48 -13.72 6.66
C ARG A 200 12.83 -12.44 7.17
N VAL A 201 13.31 -11.30 6.68
CA VAL A 201 12.69 -9.99 6.89
C VAL A 201 12.21 -9.45 5.55
N GLU A 202 10.99 -8.93 5.51
CA GLU A 202 10.43 -8.21 4.35
C GLU A 202 10.50 -6.70 4.56
N GLU A 203 10.49 -5.92 3.47
CA GLU A 203 10.52 -4.45 3.52
C GLU A 203 9.43 -3.86 4.42
N SER A 204 8.22 -4.45 4.46
CA SER A 204 7.14 -3.94 5.32
C SER A 204 7.40 -4.09 6.81
N GLU A 205 8.34 -4.96 7.18
CA GLU A 205 8.72 -5.22 8.57
C GLU A 205 9.97 -4.44 8.98
N VAL A 206 10.66 -3.79 8.04
CA VAL A 206 11.79 -2.91 8.34
C VAL A 206 11.26 -1.54 8.77
N ASN A 207 11.44 -1.19 10.03
CA ASN A 207 11.01 0.10 10.54
C ASN A 207 12.02 1.19 10.18
N ALA A 208 11.64 2.08 9.27
CA ALA A 208 12.43 3.24 8.90
C ALA A 208 11.65 4.55 9.13
N ALA A 209 10.84 4.63 10.19
CA ALA A 209 10.02 5.81 10.55
C ALA A 209 9.22 6.35 9.35
N GLY A 210 8.51 5.44 8.69
CA GLY A 210 7.74 5.71 7.49
C GLY A 210 8.54 6.04 6.23
N LYS A 211 9.88 6.11 6.28
CA LYS A 211 10.75 6.17 5.09
C LYS A 211 11.07 4.76 4.57
N ARG A 212 11.86 4.68 3.51
CA ARG A 212 12.40 3.41 2.99
C ARG A 212 13.91 3.39 3.18
N VAL A 213 14.44 2.25 3.60
CA VAL A 213 15.89 2.01 3.59
C VAL A 213 16.36 1.99 2.14
N THR A 214 17.37 2.80 1.81
CA THR A 214 17.89 2.94 0.44
C THR A 214 19.23 2.22 0.23
N ARG A 215 19.96 1.96 1.31
CA ARG A 215 21.29 1.33 1.30
C ARG A 215 21.24 -0.16 1.67
N TRP A 216 22.21 -0.90 1.15
CA TRP A 216 22.44 -2.28 1.59
C TRP A 216 22.82 -2.29 3.07
N LEU A 217 22.25 -3.21 3.84
CA LEU A 217 22.57 -3.37 5.26
C LEU A 217 23.13 -4.77 5.50
N GLU A 218 24.18 -4.88 6.32
CA GLU A 218 24.79 -6.14 6.72
C GLU A 218 25.55 -5.95 8.03
N ASN A 219 25.69 -7.02 8.81
CA ASN A 219 26.45 -7.04 10.06
C ASN A 219 26.01 -5.99 11.11
N LEU A 220 24.72 -5.63 11.10
CA LEU A 220 24.13 -4.69 12.05
C LEU A 220 23.34 -5.43 13.13
N ARG A 221 23.52 -5.02 14.39
CA ARG A 221 22.67 -5.47 15.49
C ARG A 221 21.30 -4.83 15.37
N VAL A 222 20.26 -5.63 15.61
CA VAL A 222 18.87 -5.21 15.51
C VAL A 222 18.02 -5.83 16.61
N GLU A 223 16.89 -5.19 16.87
CA GLU A 223 15.81 -5.73 17.68
C GLU A 223 14.58 -5.96 16.79
N PHE A 224 13.87 -7.06 17.03
CA PHE A 224 12.70 -7.44 16.24
C PHE A 224 11.76 -8.36 17.02
N GLY A 225 10.48 -8.37 16.66
CA GLY A 225 9.57 -9.45 17.06
C GLY A 225 9.61 -10.60 16.05
N ILE A 226 8.97 -11.72 16.37
CA ILE A 226 8.84 -12.85 15.45
C ILE A 226 7.35 -13.10 15.20
N CYS A 227 6.97 -13.19 13.93
CA CYS A 227 5.60 -13.53 13.54
C CYS A 227 5.58 -14.75 12.63
N LYS A 228 4.46 -15.47 12.66
CA LYS A 228 4.18 -16.65 11.86
C LYS A 228 3.17 -16.28 10.78
N THR A 229 3.52 -16.55 9.54
CA THR A 229 2.63 -16.37 8.40
C THR A 229 1.53 -17.42 8.40
N LYS A 230 0.45 -17.19 7.63
CA LYS A 230 -0.62 -18.18 7.42
C LYS A 230 -0.12 -19.51 6.83
N LYS A 231 1.06 -19.50 6.20
CA LYS A 231 1.72 -20.69 5.62
C LYS A 231 2.59 -21.44 6.64
N GLY A 232 2.68 -20.96 7.88
CA GLY A 232 3.48 -21.56 8.95
C GLY A 232 4.96 -21.16 8.94
N THR A 233 5.40 -20.30 8.01
CA THR A 233 6.78 -19.77 7.96
C THR A 233 6.95 -18.64 8.97
N TYR A 234 8.10 -18.59 9.62
CA TYR A 234 8.48 -17.53 10.56
C TYR A 234 9.21 -16.39 9.87
N GLU A 235 8.84 -15.17 10.24
CA GLU A 235 9.38 -13.94 9.69
C GLU A 235 9.65 -12.93 10.79
N VAL A 236 10.63 -12.07 10.54
CA VAL A 236 10.97 -10.94 11.39
C VAL A 236 9.82 -9.94 11.36
N TYR A 237 9.42 -9.44 12.52
CA TYR A 237 8.37 -8.44 12.71
C TYR A 237 8.95 -7.15 13.28
N ASN A 238 8.63 -6.01 12.67
CA ASN A 238 9.03 -4.68 13.16
C ASN A 238 10.51 -4.56 13.54
N MET A 239 11.42 -4.81 12.61
CA MET A 239 12.86 -4.71 12.80
C MET A 239 13.29 -3.25 13.01
N THR A 240 14.03 -3.00 14.09
CA THR A 240 14.59 -1.70 14.49
C THR A 240 16.08 -1.87 14.82
N LEU A 241 16.81 -0.77 14.94
CA LEU A 241 18.06 -0.76 15.70
C LEU A 241 17.77 -1.01 17.20
N PRO A 242 18.78 -1.37 18.01
CA PRO A 242 18.63 -1.55 19.44
C PRO A 242 18.05 -0.31 20.11
N GLY A 243 17.15 -0.51 21.08
CA GLY A 243 16.43 0.59 21.74
C GLY A 243 15.26 1.13 20.92
N ALA A 244 14.68 0.30 20.06
CA ALA A 244 13.55 0.64 19.18
C ALA A 244 13.81 1.82 18.21
N LEU A 245 15.08 2.14 17.93
CA LEU A 245 15.44 3.20 17.00
C LEU A 245 15.16 2.79 15.54
N PRO A 246 14.55 3.64 14.71
CA PRO A 246 14.28 3.28 13.32
C PRO A 246 15.58 3.13 12.52
N LEU A 247 15.58 2.25 11.51
CA LEU A 247 16.70 2.05 10.57
C LEU A 247 16.78 3.19 9.56
N LEU A 248 17.05 4.39 10.07
CA LEU A 248 17.29 5.59 9.29
C LEU A 248 18.78 5.77 9.03
N ASP A 249 19.12 6.35 7.88
CA ASP A 249 20.49 6.73 7.54
C ASP A 249 21.11 7.61 8.64
N GLU A 250 20.32 8.50 9.24
CA GLU A 250 20.77 9.35 10.35
C GLU A 250 21.23 8.53 11.57
N ASN A 251 20.50 7.47 11.92
CA ASN A 251 20.81 6.59 13.05
C ASN A 251 21.95 5.61 12.74
N LEU A 252 22.04 5.17 11.48
CA LEU A 252 23.12 4.27 11.01
C LEU A 252 24.47 4.96 10.94
N GLU A 253 24.49 6.26 10.62
CA GLU A 253 25.70 7.07 10.52
C GLU A 253 26.12 7.69 11.86
N HIS A 254 25.44 7.34 12.96
CA HIS A 254 25.65 7.93 14.28
C HIS A 254 25.59 9.46 14.28
N ARG A 255 24.76 10.07 13.42
CA ARG A 255 24.64 11.52 13.34
C ARG A 255 24.04 12.05 14.65
N GLN A 256 24.81 12.89 15.34
CA GLN A 256 24.32 13.58 16.54
C GLN A 256 23.63 14.88 16.13
N THR A 257 22.38 15.06 16.58
CA THR A 257 21.67 16.33 16.48
C THR A 257 22.13 17.25 17.61
N PHE A 258 22.73 18.39 17.26
CA PHE A 258 23.15 19.40 18.24
C PHE A 258 22.05 20.45 18.43
N GLY A 259 21.15 20.18 19.37
CA GLY A 259 20.05 21.08 19.76
C GLY A 259 18.98 21.28 18.69
N ASP A 260 17.91 21.99 19.07
CA ASP A 260 16.80 22.35 18.18
C ASP A 260 17.00 23.73 17.52
N ALA A 261 18.25 24.22 17.51
CA ALA A 261 18.56 25.54 16.97
C ALA A 261 18.37 25.55 15.45
N MET A 262 17.47 26.41 14.96
CA MET A 262 17.36 26.67 13.54
C MET A 262 18.47 27.63 13.10
N PHE A 263 19.29 27.17 12.17
CA PHE A 263 20.31 28.00 11.53
C PHE A 263 19.84 28.42 10.14
N THR A 264 19.91 29.72 9.87
CA THR A 264 19.70 30.28 8.53
C THR A 264 21.04 30.41 7.79
N GLY A 265 20.98 30.37 6.46
CA GLY A 265 22.17 30.51 5.64
C GLY A 265 21.85 30.46 4.15
N LEU A 266 22.86 30.77 3.35
CA LEU A 266 22.77 30.77 1.89
C LEU A 266 23.13 29.40 1.33
N VAL A 267 22.23 28.81 0.54
CA VAL A 267 22.49 27.57 -0.19
C VAL A 267 23.55 27.84 -1.26
N THR A 268 24.79 27.41 -1.04
CA THR A 268 25.91 27.63 -1.96
C THR A 268 25.96 26.56 -3.04
N TYR A 269 25.47 25.37 -2.74
CA TYR A 269 25.46 24.25 -3.65
C TYR A 269 24.23 23.38 -3.38
N TRP A 270 23.55 22.95 -4.44
CA TRP A 270 22.42 22.02 -4.33
C TRP A 270 22.50 20.95 -5.42
N ASN A 271 22.77 19.71 -5.03
CA ASN A 271 22.74 18.56 -5.91
C ASN A 271 21.41 17.82 -5.74
N TRP A 272 20.40 18.29 -6.47
CA TRP A 272 19.05 17.73 -6.43
C TRP A 272 18.98 16.25 -6.85
N ARG A 273 19.96 15.75 -7.62
CA ARG A 273 20.01 14.34 -8.04
C ARG A 273 20.49 13.42 -6.92
N GLN A 274 21.41 13.90 -6.09
CA GLN A 274 21.98 13.15 -4.97
C GLN A 274 21.39 13.58 -3.62
N SER A 275 20.40 14.47 -3.65
CA SER A 275 19.62 14.94 -2.48
C SER A 275 20.48 15.51 -1.35
N PHE A 276 21.57 16.19 -1.68
CA PHE A 276 22.37 16.94 -0.71
C PHE A 276 22.76 18.31 -1.25
N GLY A 277 23.07 19.23 -0.34
CA GLY A 277 23.59 20.55 -0.67
C GLY A 277 24.46 21.09 0.45
N LEU A 278 25.15 22.20 0.16
CA LEU A 278 25.93 22.94 1.11
C LEU A 278 25.20 24.26 1.41
N ILE A 279 25.06 24.56 2.69
CA ILE A 279 24.54 25.83 3.16
C ILE A 279 25.72 26.54 3.83
N LYS A 280 26.04 27.73 3.36
CA LYS A 280 26.94 28.63 4.08
C LYS A 280 26.10 29.32 5.16
N PRO A 281 26.33 29.01 6.45
CA PRO A 281 25.56 29.62 7.53
C PRO A 281 25.81 31.14 7.57
N ASP A 282 24.84 31.89 8.08
CA ASP A 282 25.02 33.33 8.32
C ASP A 282 26.16 33.56 9.33
N GLN A 283 26.89 34.67 9.21
CA GLN A 283 28.10 34.93 10.02
C GLN A 283 27.84 34.95 11.54
N SER A 284 26.59 35.17 11.96
CA SER A 284 26.16 35.15 13.37
C SER A 284 25.79 33.76 13.89
N ALA A 285 25.79 32.72 13.04
CA ALA A 285 25.46 31.37 13.44
C ALA A 285 26.62 30.76 14.24
N ASN A 286 26.45 30.68 15.57
CA ASN A 286 27.32 29.90 16.44
C ASN A 286 27.03 28.42 16.23
N LEU A 287 27.69 27.82 15.23
CA LEU A 287 27.62 26.38 15.03
C LEU A 287 28.30 25.65 16.20
N PRO A 288 27.75 24.52 16.65
CA PRO A 288 28.38 23.69 17.67
C PRO A 288 29.77 23.26 17.20
N GLN A 289 30.76 23.35 18.10
CA GLN A 289 32.11 22.87 17.81
C GLN A 289 32.10 21.33 17.77
N GLN A 290 32.77 20.76 16.76
CA GLN A 290 32.91 19.31 16.58
C GLN A 290 33.78 18.66 17.65
#